data_AF-A0A1I6KQN3-F1
#
_entry.id   AF-A0A1I6KQN3-F1
#
_cell.length_a   1.000
_cell.length_b   1.000
_cell.length_c   1.000
_cell.angle_alpha   90.00
_cell.angle_beta   90.00
_cell.angle_gamma   90.00
#
_symmetry.space_group_name_H-M   'P 1'
#
loop_
_entity.id
_entity.type
_entity.pdbx_description
1 polymer ?
#
loop_
_entity_poly.entity_id
_entity_poly.type
_entity_poly.pdbx_seq_one_letter_code
_entity_poly.pdbx_strand_id
1 'polypeptide(L)'
;MARIDDVLAAALRQLPEKPTDDAKQESKKRYSELVSQQVALAIADELRHRGLKEARPYASDKSGDSGAERRMAGGLGAKKVDVTWATEESGLLCAVSVKTINFRDSRTKNYQKNLINRRGDMLMEAVTLHRRFPYAVLAGFFFLDHGAEHDGTLQRRSTFLNAHARLQLFSGRSDPAGREEQFERFYLILLDASPMNVGLRAFAVGAPKEEVPLSDVLDDLLKLVAQRNPDFYEFDDGKLKRAS
;
A
#
# COMPACT_ATOMS: atom_id res chain seq x y z
N MET A 1 9.09 18.93 3.94
CA MET A 1 8.70 17.62 3.39
C MET A 1 9.20 16.57 4.35
N ALA A 2 8.39 15.53 4.60
CA ALA A 2 8.81 14.42 5.43
C ALA A 2 9.70 13.46 4.63
N ARG A 3 10.56 12.68 5.30
CA ARG A 3 11.48 11.73 4.64
C ARG A 3 10.76 10.81 3.64
N ILE A 4 9.57 10.31 4.00
CA ILE A 4 8.79 9.42 3.14
C ILE A 4 8.42 10.08 1.80
N ASP A 5 8.13 11.38 1.78
CA ASP A 5 7.85 12.11 0.54
C ASP A 5 9.06 12.08 -0.38
N ASP A 6 10.25 12.37 0.17
CA ASP A 6 11.51 12.39 -0.58
C ASP A 6 11.90 11.00 -1.09
N VAL A 7 11.75 9.96 -0.26
CA VAL A 7 12.09 8.57 -0.61
C VAL A 7 11.17 8.04 -1.70
N LEU A 8 9.85 8.26 -1.59
CA LEU A 8 8.91 7.87 -2.65
C LEU A 8 9.16 8.65 -3.93
N ALA A 9 9.36 9.97 -3.84
CA ALA A 9 9.65 10.79 -5.02
C ALA A 9 10.92 10.34 -5.72
N ALA A 10 12.00 10.06 -4.98
CA ALA A 10 13.24 9.54 -5.54
C ALA A 10 13.05 8.18 -6.23
N ALA A 11 12.32 7.24 -5.60
CA ALA A 11 12.05 5.93 -6.17
C ALA A 11 11.19 6.02 -7.46
N LEU A 12 10.16 6.86 -7.44
CA LEU A 12 9.24 7.02 -8.57
C LEU A 12 9.87 7.76 -9.76
N ARG A 13 10.84 8.65 -9.54
CA ARG A 13 11.63 9.27 -10.63
C ARG A 13 12.49 8.28 -11.41
N GLN A 14 12.77 7.09 -10.85
CA GLN A 14 13.51 6.04 -11.57
C GLN A 14 12.64 5.25 -12.55
N LEU A 15 11.32 5.48 -12.56
CA LEU A 15 10.44 4.82 -13.50
C LEU A 15 10.73 5.28 -14.93
N PRO A 16 10.57 4.39 -15.93
CA PRO A 16 10.57 4.83 -17.32
C PRO A 16 9.39 5.77 -17.57
N GLU A 17 9.42 6.46 -18.71
CA GLU A 17 8.27 7.22 -19.16
C GLU A 17 7.01 6.35 -19.18
N LYS A 18 5.91 6.89 -18.65
CA LYS A 18 4.63 6.19 -18.60
C LYS A 18 4.14 5.94 -20.03
N PRO A 19 3.84 4.69 -20.42
CA PRO A 19 3.26 4.38 -21.72
C PRO A 19 1.94 5.13 -21.96
N THR A 20 1.57 5.33 -23.23
CA THR A 20 0.24 5.86 -23.57
C THR A 20 -0.86 4.82 -23.29
N ASP A 21 -2.12 5.27 -23.18
CA ASP A 21 -3.25 4.37 -22.93
C ASP A 21 -3.45 3.33 -24.06
N ASP A 22 -3.05 3.68 -25.29
CA ASP A 22 -3.13 2.83 -26.47
C ASP A 22 -1.89 1.93 -26.66
N ALA A 23 -0.91 2.01 -25.75
CA ALA A 23 0.25 1.12 -25.76
C ALA A 23 -0.14 -0.35 -25.56
N LYS A 24 0.76 -1.25 -25.99
CA LYS A 24 0.60 -2.70 -25.82
C LYS A 24 0.34 -3.05 -24.36
N GLN A 25 -0.56 -4.01 -24.13
CA GLN A 25 -0.97 -4.43 -22.79
C GLN A 25 0.22 -4.88 -21.92
N GLU A 26 1.21 -5.53 -22.52
CA GLU A 26 2.44 -5.96 -21.85
C GLU A 26 3.23 -4.77 -21.30
N SER A 27 3.39 -3.69 -22.08
CA SER A 27 4.09 -2.47 -21.64
C SER A 27 3.36 -1.79 -20.48
N LYS A 28 2.03 -1.72 -20.53
CA LYS A 28 1.20 -1.16 -19.45
C LYS A 28 1.27 -2.00 -18.17
N LYS A 29 1.25 -3.32 -18.32
CA LYS A 29 1.43 -4.27 -17.22
C LYS A 29 2.80 -4.07 -16.56
N ARG A 30 3.88 -4.10 -17.36
CA ARG A 30 5.25 -3.91 -16.88
C ARG A 30 5.43 -2.58 -16.14
N TYR A 31 4.90 -1.48 -16.68
CA TYR A 31 4.96 -0.19 -15.99
C TYR A 31 4.26 -0.25 -14.62
N SER A 32 3.07 -0.86 -14.55
CA SER A 32 2.33 -0.96 -13.29
C SER A 32 3.04 -1.83 -12.24
N GLU A 33 3.71 -2.89 -12.68
CA GLU A 33 4.55 -3.73 -11.83
C GLU A 33 5.75 -2.95 -11.28
N LEU A 34 6.41 -2.13 -12.12
CA LEU A 34 7.51 -1.27 -11.68
C LEU A 34 7.06 -0.21 -10.67
N VAL A 35 5.90 0.43 -10.88
CA VAL A 35 5.33 1.38 -9.91
C VAL A 35 5.14 0.69 -8.55
N SER A 36 4.45 -0.46 -8.53
CA SER A 36 4.21 -1.20 -7.28
C SER A 36 5.52 -1.62 -6.60
N GLN A 37 6.51 -2.08 -7.37
CA GLN A 37 7.81 -2.48 -6.85
C GLN A 37 8.57 -1.32 -6.21
N GLN A 38 8.65 -0.17 -6.88
CA GLN A 38 9.36 1.01 -6.38
C GLN A 38 8.69 1.55 -5.11
N VAL A 39 7.37 1.62 -5.10
CA VAL A 39 6.60 2.01 -3.91
C VAL A 39 6.85 1.05 -2.74
N ALA A 40 6.80 -0.26 -2.97
CA ALA A 40 7.03 -1.25 -1.91
C ALA A 40 8.44 -1.14 -1.32
N LEU A 41 9.46 -0.95 -2.17
CA LEU A 41 10.85 -0.74 -1.71
C LEU A 41 11.00 0.54 -0.89
N ALA A 42 10.39 1.64 -1.34
CA ALA A 42 10.41 2.93 -0.66
C ALA A 42 9.72 2.87 0.71
N ILE A 43 8.52 2.26 0.79
CA ILE A 43 7.80 2.08 2.05
C ILE A 43 8.61 1.18 2.99
N ALA A 44 9.16 0.06 2.52
CA ALA A 44 9.96 -0.82 3.34
C ALA A 44 11.22 -0.11 3.89
N ASP A 45 11.85 0.75 3.09
CA ASP A 45 12.98 1.56 3.54
C ASP A 45 12.62 2.55 4.64
N GLU A 46 11.50 3.24 4.47
CA GLU A 46 10.99 4.14 5.51
C GLU A 46 10.63 3.38 6.79
N LEU A 47 9.98 2.23 6.70
CA LEU A 47 9.66 1.42 7.88
C LEU A 47 10.92 0.98 8.63
N ARG A 48 11.99 0.57 7.91
CA ARG A 48 13.29 0.26 8.53
C ARG A 48 13.91 1.47 9.22
N HIS A 49 13.79 2.64 8.60
CA HIS A 49 14.23 3.91 9.20
C HIS A 49 13.47 4.20 10.50
N ARG A 50 12.16 3.90 10.53
CA ARG A 50 11.27 4.09 11.68
C ARG A 50 11.34 2.98 12.75
N GLY A 51 12.28 2.05 12.66
CA GLY A 51 12.55 1.06 13.71
C GLY A 51 12.18 -0.38 13.36
N LEU A 52 11.48 -0.62 12.25
CA LEU A 52 11.11 -1.96 11.78
C LEU A 52 12.28 -2.54 10.98
N LYS A 53 13.43 -2.79 11.64
CA LYS A 53 14.72 -3.09 11.01
C LYS A 53 14.68 -4.22 9.98
N GLU A 54 13.80 -5.20 10.18
CA GLU A 54 13.65 -6.35 9.30
C GLU A 54 12.54 -6.20 8.25
N ALA A 55 11.97 -5.01 8.07
CA ALA A 55 10.90 -4.80 7.10
C ALA A 55 11.40 -5.11 5.67
N ARG A 56 10.59 -5.87 4.95
CA ARG A 56 10.84 -6.35 3.58
C ARG A 56 9.87 -5.69 2.61
N PRO A 57 10.21 -5.53 1.33
CA PRO A 57 11.39 -6.07 0.64
C PRO A 57 12.69 -5.30 0.89
N TYR A 58 13.82 -5.96 0.64
CA TYR A 58 15.14 -5.32 0.52
C TYR A 58 15.46 -5.06 -0.95
N ALA A 59 16.25 -4.03 -1.22
CA ALA A 59 16.90 -3.88 -2.52
C ALA A 59 17.83 -5.09 -2.76
N SER A 60 17.91 -5.54 -4.01
CA SER A 60 18.55 -6.81 -4.43
C SER A 60 20.05 -6.91 -4.16
N ASP A 61 20.69 -5.87 -3.62
CA ASP A 61 22.12 -5.76 -3.35
C ASP A 61 22.51 -6.08 -1.89
N LYS A 62 21.54 -6.24 -0.97
CA LYS A 62 21.82 -6.41 0.48
C LYS A 62 21.50 -7.78 1.09
N SER A 63 20.97 -8.71 0.30
CA SER A 63 20.82 -10.11 0.74
C SER A 63 21.08 -11.04 -0.42
N GLY A 64 22.02 -11.97 -0.26
CA GLY A 64 22.29 -13.07 -1.21
C GLY A 64 21.15 -14.08 -1.35
N ASP A 65 19.94 -13.70 -0.94
CA ASP A 65 18.68 -14.38 -1.13
C ASP A 65 17.74 -13.37 -1.77
N SER A 66 17.08 -13.75 -2.85
CA SER A 66 16.18 -12.87 -3.60
C SER A 66 15.23 -12.15 -2.63
N GLY A 67 15.33 -10.81 -2.56
CA GLY A 67 14.86 -9.94 -1.46
C GLY A 67 13.35 -9.90 -1.16
N ALA A 68 12.60 -10.91 -1.57
CA ALA A 68 11.18 -11.13 -1.33
C ALA A 68 10.88 -12.33 -0.39
N GLU A 69 11.87 -13.13 0.03
CA GLU A 69 11.60 -14.49 0.52
C GLU A 69 11.65 -14.65 2.04
N ARG A 70 10.51 -14.42 2.71
CA ARG A 70 10.15 -15.24 3.89
C ARG A 70 8.88 -16.00 3.51
N ARG A 71 9.05 -17.26 3.11
CA ARG A 71 7.93 -18.18 2.89
C ARG A 71 7.31 -18.45 4.26
N MET A 72 6.20 -17.79 4.57
CA MET A 72 5.43 -18.16 5.75
C MET A 72 4.74 -19.50 5.46
N ALA A 73 5.34 -20.62 5.88
CA ALA A 73 4.83 -21.96 5.63
C ALA A 73 3.56 -22.24 6.45
N GLY A 74 2.50 -22.71 5.80
CA GLY A 74 1.19 -23.05 6.38
C GLY A 74 0.22 -23.37 5.24
N GLY A 75 -0.62 -24.40 5.39
CA GLY A 75 -1.33 -25.17 4.34
C GLY A 75 -2.29 -24.44 3.38
N LEU A 76 -2.24 -23.11 3.27
CA LEU A 76 -3.02 -22.29 2.34
C LEU A 76 -2.19 -21.64 1.20
N GLY A 77 -0.91 -22.03 1.08
CA GLY A 77 0.01 -21.48 0.08
C GLY A 77 0.67 -20.17 0.52
N ALA A 78 1.93 -19.95 0.11
CA ALA A 78 2.67 -18.75 0.48
C ALA A 78 2.14 -17.54 -0.29
N LYS A 79 1.18 -16.80 0.29
CA LYS A 79 0.71 -15.54 -0.28
C LYS A 79 1.73 -14.43 0.04
N LYS A 80 2.32 -13.86 -1.01
CA LYS A 80 3.26 -12.73 -0.92
C LYS A 80 2.47 -11.43 -0.73
N VAL A 81 2.91 -10.60 0.21
CA VAL A 81 2.38 -9.25 0.45
C VAL A 81 3.49 -8.26 0.09
N ASP A 82 3.11 -7.10 -0.43
CA ASP A 82 4.07 -6.15 -1.04
C ASP A 82 5.10 -5.63 -0.04
N VAL A 83 4.69 -5.34 1.21
CA VAL A 83 5.60 -4.99 2.31
C VAL A 83 5.21 -5.78 3.56
N THR A 84 6.19 -6.31 4.28
CA THR A 84 5.94 -7.03 5.54
C THR A 84 6.99 -6.71 6.58
N TRP A 85 6.59 -6.74 7.84
CA TRP A 85 7.49 -6.80 8.97
C TRP A 85 7.00 -7.88 9.95
N ALA A 86 7.90 -8.79 10.26
CA ALA A 86 7.63 -9.96 11.07
C ALA A 86 8.88 -10.29 11.88
N THR A 87 8.70 -10.67 13.14
CA THR A 87 9.80 -11.17 14.00
C THR A 87 9.72 -12.67 14.17
N GLU A 88 10.77 -13.26 14.72
CA GLU A 88 10.75 -14.68 15.08
C GLU A 88 9.78 -14.95 16.24
N GLU A 89 9.71 -14.05 17.23
CA GLU A 89 8.88 -14.26 18.41
C GLU A 89 7.39 -14.05 18.15
N SER A 90 7.02 -13.08 17.30
CA SER A 90 5.63 -12.64 17.13
C SER A 90 5.01 -13.01 15.79
N GLY A 91 5.78 -13.56 14.85
CA GLY A 91 5.32 -13.75 13.48
C GLY A 91 5.04 -12.41 12.78
N LEU A 92 4.04 -12.37 11.91
CA LEU A 92 3.69 -11.15 11.16
C LEU A 92 3.05 -10.10 12.08
N LEU A 93 3.68 -8.93 12.17
CA LEU A 93 3.21 -7.80 12.98
C LEU A 93 2.59 -6.70 12.12
N CYS A 94 3.15 -6.45 10.94
CA CYS A 94 2.70 -5.40 10.04
C CYS A 94 2.80 -5.84 8.58
N ALA A 95 1.81 -5.49 7.76
CA ALA A 95 1.88 -5.67 6.32
C ALA A 95 1.22 -4.52 5.55
N VAL A 96 1.76 -4.18 4.38
CA VAL A 96 1.17 -3.20 3.47
C VAL A 96 0.91 -3.89 2.13
N SER A 97 -0.36 -3.87 1.70
CA SER A 97 -0.76 -4.28 0.36
C SER A 97 -0.78 -3.06 -0.56
N VAL A 98 -0.06 -3.13 -1.68
CA VAL A 98 0.03 -2.08 -2.67
C VAL A 98 -0.71 -2.51 -3.94
N LYS A 99 -1.70 -1.73 -4.36
CA LYS A 99 -2.34 -1.90 -5.67
C LYS A 99 -2.29 -0.62 -6.46
N THR A 100 -2.18 -0.76 -7.78
CA THR A 100 -2.06 0.36 -8.72
C THR A 100 -3.11 0.23 -9.83
N ILE A 101 -3.68 1.36 -10.26
CA ILE A 101 -4.38 1.49 -11.54
C ILE A 101 -3.82 2.73 -12.25
N ASN A 102 -3.01 2.50 -13.28
CA ASN A 102 -2.26 3.55 -13.95
C ASN A 102 -2.82 3.95 -15.33
N PHE A 103 -3.72 3.17 -15.91
CA PHE A 103 -4.15 3.36 -17.31
C PHE A 103 -5.65 3.37 -17.47
N ARG A 104 -6.13 4.19 -18.39
CA ARG A 104 -7.55 4.19 -18.79
C ARG A 104 -7.86 2.94 -19.60
N ASP A 105 -9.08 2.46 -19.46
CA ASP A 105 -9.57 1.38 -20.31
C ASP A 105 -9.90 1.91 -21.72
N SER A 106 -9.70 1.07 -22.74
CA SER A 106 -9.88 1.48 -24.13
C SER A 106 -11.32 1.84 -24.50
N ARG A 107 -12.31 1.27 -23.80
CA ARG A 107 -13.73 1.40 -24.15
C ARG A 107 -14.36 2.62 -23.48
N THR A 108 -14.23 2.72 -22.16
CA THR A 108 -14.89 3.76 -21.38
C THR A 108 -13.98 4.94 -21.03
N LYS A 109 -12.71 4.88 -21.48
CA LYS A 109 -11.68 5.92 -21.36
C LYS A 109 -11.59 6.47 -19.94
N ASN A 110 -11.69 5.59 -18.94
CA ASN A 110 -11.59 5.91 -17.51
C ASN A 110 -10.84 4.79 -16.78
N TYR A 111 -10.60 4.97 -15.48
CA TYR A 111 -9.80 4.05 -14.67
C TYR A 111 -10.63 2.99 -13.91
N GLN A 112 -11.96 2.90 -14.12
CA GLN A 112 -12.85 2.05 -13.29
C GLN A 112 -12.80 0.56 -13.60
N LYS A 113 -12.42 0.16 -14.84
CA LYS A 113 -12.55 -1.23 -15.30
C LYS A 113 -11.92 -2.25 -14.35
N ASN A 114 -10.77 -1.92 -13.75
CA ASN A 114 -10.02 -2.84 -12.90
C ASN A 114 -10.32 -2.67 -11.40
N LEU A 115 -11.15 -1.70 -11.01
CA LEU A 115 -11.41 -1.39 -9.60
C LEU A 115 -12.03 -2.57 -8.84
N ILE A 116 -12.97 -3.28 -9.46
CA ILE A 116 -13.62 -4.46 -8.84
C ILE A 116 -12.61 -5.58 -8.59
N ASN A 117 -11.77 -5.89 -9.58
CA ASN A 117 -10.77 -6.95 -9.48
C ASN A 117 -9.72 -6.61 -8.42
N ARG A 118 -9.16 -5.39 -8.47
CA ARG A 118 -8.17 -4.93 -7.49
C ARG A 118 -8.72 -4.92 -6.06
N ARG A 119 -9.98 -4.51 -5.90
CA ARG A 119 -10.68 -4.65 -4.62
C ARG A 119 -10.72 -6.11 -4.18
N GLY A 120 -11.21 -7.02 -5.03
CA GLY A 120 -11.30 -8.45 -4.71
C GLY A 120 -9.95 -9.04 -4.27
N ASP A 121 -8.87 -8.69 -4.98
CA ASP A 121 -7.51 -9.15 -4.64
C ASP A 121 -7.08 -8.68 -3.23
N MET A 122 -7.30 -7.40 -2.91
CA MET A 122 -6.94 -6.83 -1.61
C MET A 122 -7.78 -7.42 -0.47
N LEU A 123 -9.09 -7.63 -0.68
CA LEU A 123 -9.94 -8.25 0.34
C LEU A 123 -9.52 -9.69 0.61
N MET A 124 -9.22 -10.44 -0.45
CA MET A 124 -8.70 -11.80 -0.28
C MET A 124 -7.33 -11.80 0.41
N GLU A 125 -6.48 -10.79 0.20
CA GLU A 125 -5.24 -10.62 0.97
C GLU A 125 -5.51 -10.38 2.45
N ALA A 126 -6.38 -9.42 2.79
CA ALA A 126 -6.74 -9.10 4.18
C ALA A 126 -7.29 -10.34 4.91
N VAL A 127 -8.28 -11.02 4.31
CA VAL A 127 -8.88 -12.24 4.90
C VAL A 127 -7.82 -13.32 5.13
N THR A 128 -6.93 -13.55 4.15
CA THR A 128 -5.89 -14.58 4.28
C THR A 128 -4.93 -14.27 5.43
N LEU A 129 -4.53 -13.00 5.56
CA LEU A 129 -3.55 -12.58 6.56
C LEU A 129 -4.17 -12.54 7.95
N HIS A 130 -5.36 -11.96 8.12
CA HIS A 130 -6.02 -11.88 9.43
C HIS A 130 -6.40 -13.25 10.00
N ARG A 131 -6.83 -14.20 9.16
CA ARG A 131 -7.06 -15.58 9.61
C ARG A 131 -5.83 -16.24 10.20
N ARG A 132 -4.65 -15.88 9.70
CA ARG A 132 -3.38 -16.48 10.09
C ARG A 132 -2.67 -15.70 11.19
N PHE A 133 -2.78 -14.38 11.15
CA PHE A 133 -2.16 -13.43 12.06
C PHE A 133 -3.21 -12.40 12.49
N PRO A 134 -4.14 -12.77 13.41
CA PRO A 134 -5.26 -11.90 13.77
C PRO A 134 -4.83 -10.54 14.33
N TYR A 135 -3.65 -10.51 14.96
CA TYR A 135 -3.05 -9.30 15.55
C TYR A 135 -2.20 -8.49 14.56
N ALA A 136 -1.90 -9.01 13.36
CA ALA A 136 -1.13 -8.25 12.37
C ALA A 136 -1.89 -7.00 11.95
N VAL A 137 -1.21 -5.86 11.91
CA VAL A 137 -1.75 -4.60 11.41
C VAL A 137 -1.54 -4.55 9.90
N LEU A 138 -2.64 -4.47 9.14
CA LEU A 138 -2.65 -4.42 7.70
C LEU A 138 -3.05 -3.03 7.21
N ALA A 139 -2.26 -2.50 6.27
CA ALA A 139 -2.60 -1.31 5.53
C ALA A 139 -2.84 -1.60 4.05
N GLY A 140 -3.91 -1.03 3.48
CA GLY A 140 -4.16 -1.02 2.06
C GLY A 140 -3.72 0.30 1.44
N PHE A 141 -2.80 0.27 0.48
CA PHE A 141 -2.33 1.45 -0.25
C PHE A 141 -2.74 1.30 -1.71
N PHE A 142 -3.76 2.04 -2.12
CA PHE A 142 -4.31 1.98 -3.47
C PHE A 142 -3.94 3.22 -4.26
N PHE A 143 -2.99 3.07 -5.16
CA PHE A 143 -2.53 4.11 -6.06
C PHE A 143 -3.42 4.18 -7.30
N LEU A 144 -3.93 5.36 -7.59
CA LEU A 144 -4.62 5.70 -8.82
C LEU A 144 -3.79 6.74 -9.56
N ASP A 145 -3.75 6.66 -10.88
CA ASP A 145 -3.28 7.79 -11.68
C ASP A 145 -4.06 9.07 -11.34
N HIS A 146 -3.39 10.21 -11.27
CA HIS A 146 -4.02 11.49 -10.92
C HIS A 146 -5.21 11.84 -11.84
N GLY A 147 -5.20 11.41 -13.10
CA GLY A 147 -6.32 11.58 -14.02
C GLY A 147 -7.62 10.91 -13.56
N ALA A 148 -7.56 9.95 -12.63
CA ALA A 148 -8.71 9.28 -12.03
C ALA A 148 -9.58 10.20 -11.16
N GLU A 149 -9.05 11.35 -10.74
CA GLU A 149 -9.82 12.37 -10.03
C GLU A 149 -10.83 13.06 -10.96
N HIS A 150 -10.50 13.15 -12.25
CA HIS A 150 -11.21 13.97 -13.23
C HIS A 150 -11.89 13.18 -14.36
N ASP A 151 -11.82 11.85 -14.34
CA ASP A 151 -12.43 10.98 -15.38
C ASP A 151 -13.95 10.76 -15.20
N GLY A 152 -14.61 11.64 -14.44
CA GLY A 152 -16.06 11.64 -14.25
C GLY A 152 -16.81 12.16 -15.48
N THR A 153 -18.12 11.90 -15.53
CA THR A 153 -19.05 12.47 -16.50
C THR A 153 -20.29 12.98 -15.78
N LEU A 154 -21.20 13.65 -16.49
CA LEU A 154 -22.48 14.08 -15.92
C LEU A 154 -23.30 12.92 -15.31
N GLN A 155 -23.11 11.70 -15.82
CA GLN A 155 -23.85 10.51 -15.40
C GLN A 155 -23.06 9.61 -14.45
N ARG A 156 -21.74 9.84 -14.28
CA ARG A 156 -20.85 8.94 -13.54
C ARG A 156 -19.84 9.73 -12.71
N ARG A 157 -19.73 9.39 -11.43
CA ARG A 157 -18.66 9.90 -10.56
C ARG A 157 -17.28 9.50 -11.10
N SER A 158 -16.27 10.31 -10.82
CA SER A 158 -14.88 9.95 -11.15
C SER A 158 -14.46 8.65 -10.47
N THR A 159 -13.46 7.98 -11.03
CA THR A 159 -12.90 6.74 -10.47
C THR A 159 -12.43 6.95 -9.05
N PHE A 160 -11.81 8.08 -8.75
CA PHE A 160 -11.41 8.46 -7.40
C PHE A 160 -12.59 8.43 -6.42
N LEU A 161 -13.66 9.17 -6.71
CA LEU A 161 -14.85 9.22 -5.85
C LEU A 161 -15.56 7.85 -5.74
N ASN A 162 -15.59 7.08 -6.82
CA ASN A 162 -16.14 5.73 -6.83
C ASN A 162 -15.29 4.76 -5.99
N ALA A 163 -13.96 4.89 -6.01
CA ALA A 163 -13.05 4.09 -5.21
C ALA A 163 -13.27 4.33 -3.71
N HIS A 164 -13.38 5.59 -3.27
CA HIS A 164 -13.73 5.91 -1.87
C HIS A 164 -15.02 5.20 -1.45
N ALA A 165 -16.10 5.35 -2.23
CA ALA A 165 -17.39 4.74 -1.91
C ALA A 165 -17.36 3.21 -1.86
N ARG A 166 -16.57 2.57 -2.73
CA ARG A 166 -16.47 1.11 -2.83
C ARG A 166 -15.53 0.48 -1.81
N LEU A 167 -14.56 1.23 -1.30
CA LEU A 167 -13.52 0.72 -0.41
C LEU A 167 -13.78 1.03 1.07
N GLN A 168 -14.60 2.03 1.39
CA GLN A 168 -14.80 2.52 2.77
C GLN A 168 -15.21 1.45 3.78
N LEU A 169 -16.01 0.46 3.38
CA LEU A 169 -16.44 -0.61 4.29
C LEU A 169 -15.31 -1.58 4.66
N PHE A 170 -14.18 -1.53 3.95
CA PHE A 170 -13.03 -2.41 4.10
C PHE A 170 -11.85 -1.73 4.81
N SER A 171 -12.10 -0.59 5.48
CA SER A 171 -11.14 0.13 6.30
C SER A 171 -11.64 0.22 7.74
N GLY A 172 -10.74 0.48 8.69
CA GLY A 172 -11.09 0.76 10.08
C GLY A 172 -11.26 -0.47 10.96
N ARG A 173 -10.60 -1.61 10.64
CA ARG A 173 -10.53 -2.74 11.58
C ARG A 173 -9.86 -2.28 12.88
N SER A 174 -10.59 -2.31 13.98
CA SER A 174 -10.09 -1.88 15.30
C SER A 174 -9.74 -3.03 16.24
N ASP A 175 -10.27 -4.23 15.97
CA ASP A 175 -10.17 -5.39 16.85
C ASP A 175 -9.64 -6.62 16.07
N PRO A 176 -8.69 -7.40 16.63
CA PRO A 176 -8.26 -8.70 16.09
C PRO A 176 -9.39 -9.71 15.81
N ALA A 177 -10.54 -9.62 16.48
CA ALA A 177 -11.74 -10.42 16.22
C ALA A 177 -12.73 -9.74 15.25
N GLY A 178 -12.41 -8.54 14.76
CA GLY A 178 -13.20 -7.80 13.78
C GLY A 178 -13.21 -8.46 12.40
N ARG A 179 -13.95 -7.85 11.48
CA ARG A 179 -14.14 -8.36 10.11
C ARG A 179 -12.80 -8.56 9.40
N GLU A 180 -12.54 -9.79 8.95
CA GLU A 180 -11.25 -10.19 8.40
C GLU A 180 -10.91 -9.48 7.08
N GLU A 181 -11.93 -9.07 6.33
CA GLU A 181 -11.81 -8.33 5.07
C GLU A 181 -11.49 -6.84 5.24
N GLN A 182 -11.56 -6.31 6.47
CA GLN A 182 -11.21 -4.93 6.76
C GLN A 182 -9.72 -4.79 7.04
N PHE A 183 -9.08 -3.82 6.39
CA PHE A 183 -7.78 -3.32 6.81
C PHE A 183 -7.93 -2.41 8.03
N GLU A 184 -6.89 -2.32 8.85
CA GLU A 184 -6.82 -1.34 9.94
C GLU A 184 -6.80 0.08 9.38
N ARG A 185 -6.07 0.27 8.29
CA ARG A 185 -6.04 1.53 7.55
C ARG A 185 -6.06 1.26 6.05
N PHE A 186 -6.81 2.07 5.32
CA PHE A 186 -6.89 1.99 3.87
C PHE A 186 -6.79 3.40 3.32
N TYR A 187 -5.80 3.63 2.46
CA TYR A 187 -5.52 4.89 1.81
C TYR A 187 -5.67 4.79 0.29
N LEU A 188 -6.27 5.82 -0.30
CA LEU A 188 -6.25 6.08 -1.73
C LEU A 188 -5.19 7.16 -1.99
N ILE A 189 -4.28 6.90 -2.93
CA ILE A 189 -3.21 7.82 -3.28
C ILE A 189 -3.33 8.19 -4.75
N LEU A 190 -3.49 9.47 -5.06
CA LEU A 190 -3.39 9.98 -6.42
C LEU A 190 -1.90 10.15 -6.77
N LEU A 191 -1.49 9.55 -7.88
CA LEU A 191 -0.13 9.52 -8.37
C LEU A 191 -0.03 10.24 -9.71
N ASP A 192 0.77 11.29 -9.74
CA ASP A 192 1.31 11.86 -10.97
C ASP A 192 2.80 11.50 -11.04
N ALA A 193 3.18 10.52 -11.87
CA ALA A 193 4.56 10.07 -11.97
C ALA A 193 5.09 10.22 -13.39
N SER A 194 6.13 11.03 -13.50
CA SER A 194 7.02 11.11 -14.65
C SER A 194 8.47 11.16 -14.17
N PRO A 195 9.47 10.90 -15.04
CA PRO A 195 10.88 11.06 -14.69
C PRO A 195 11.23 12.48 -14.16
N MET A 196 10.45 13.50 -14.54
CA MET A 196 10.71 14.91 -14.20
C MET A 196 9.89 15.42 -13.01
N ASN A 197 8.68 14.90 -12.82
CA ASN A 197 7.76 15.33 -11.79
C ASN A 197 7.11 14.13 -11.09
N VAL A 198 7.04 14.18 -9.75
CA VAL A 198 6.30 13.22 -8.94
C VAL A 198 5.38 13.98 -8.00
N GLY A 199 4.08 13.79 -8.16
CA GLY A 199 3.03 14.26 -7.28
C GLY A 199 2.34 13.10 -6.58
N LEU A 200 2.20 13.20 -5.25
CA LEU A 200 1.52 12.23 -4.40
C LEU A 200 0.51 12.98 -3.51
N ARG A 201 -0.75 12.56 -3.55
CA ARG A 201 -1.80 13.08 -2.66
C ARG A 201 -2.54 11.91 -2.04
N ALA A 202 -2.40 11.73 -0.73
CA ALA A 202 -2.97 10.60 -0.01
C ALA A 202 -4.24 10.99 0.74
N PHE A 203 -5.22 10.09 0.75
CA PHE A 203 -6.52 10.28 1.37
C PHE A 203 -6.90 9.02 2.14
N ALA A 204 -7.41 9.17 3.35
CA ALA A 204 -8.09 8.06 4.02
C ALA A 204 -9.32 7.65 3.19
N VAL A 205 -9.48 6.35 2.93
CA VAL A 205 -10.66 5.86 2.22
C VAL A 205 -11.92 6.26 2.98
N GLY A 206 -12.93 6.76 2.25
CA GLY A 206 -14.13 7.39 2.83
C GLY A 206 -14.04 8.91 3.03
N ALA A 207 -12.84 9.49 3.03
CA ALA A 207 -12.62 10.94 3.21
C ALA A 207 -11.97 11.61 1.98
N PRO A 208 -12.68 11.74 0.84
CA PRO A 208 -12.09 12.20 -0.43
C PRO A 208 -11.72 13.70 -0.47
N LYS A 209 -11.96 14.44 0.62
CA LYS A 209 -11.73 15.90 0.69
C LYS A 209 -10.57 16.28 1.62
N GLU A 210 -10.03 15.30 2.33
CA GLU A 210 -9.05 15.52 3.40
C GLU A 210 -7.76 14.79 3.01
N GLU A 211 -6.77 15.56 2.58
CA GLU A 211 -5.44 15.03 2.31
C GLU A 211 -4.75 14.73 3.64
N VAL A 212 -4.09 13.58 3.69
CA VAL A 212 -3.33 13.12 4.85
C VAL A 212 -1.86 13.11 4.47
N PRO A 213 -0.97 13.76 5.25
CA PRO A 213 0.47 13.65 5.04
C PRO A 213 0.92 12.19 5.07
N LEU A 214 1.84 11.80 4.17
CA LEU A 214 2.35 10.43 4.12
C LEU A 214 3.11 10.05 5.41
N SER A 215 3.67 11.03 6.13
CA SER A 215 4.25 10.81 7.47
C SER A 215 3.21 10.28 8.45
N ASP A 216 2.03 10.90 8.46
CA ASP A 216 0.97 10.64 9.42
C ASP A 216 0.30 9.29 9.10
N VAL A 217 0.18 8.97 7.81
CA VAL A 217 -0.23 7.64 7.31
C VAL A 217 0.61 6.52 7.95
N LEU A 218 1.93 6.70 7.99
CA LEU A 218 2.84 5.70 8.56
C LEU A 218 2.88 5.75 10.09
N ASP A 219 2.78 6.93 10.69
CA ASP A 219 2.70 7.06 12.15
C ASP A 219 1.46 6.34 12.71
N ASP A 220 0.31 6.50 12.06
CA ASP A 220 -0.91 5.80 12.44
C ASP A 220 -0.77 4.28 12.35
N LEU A 221 -0.06 3.78 11.33
CA LEU A 221 0.23 2.36 11.18
C LEU A 221 1.10 1.86 12.35
N LEU A 222 2.15 2.58 12.70
CA LEU A 222 3.08 2.19 13.76
C LEU A 222 2.47 2.31 15.16
N LYS A 223 1.63 3.32 15.41
CA LYS A 223 0.84 3.43 16.65
C LYS A 223 -0.04 2.20 16.87
N LEU A 224 -0.71 1.72 15.81
CA LEU A 224 -1.52 0.51 15.89
C LEU A 224 -0.68 -0.74 16.17
N VAL A 225 0.51 -0.83 15.58
CA VAL A 225 1.45 -1.94 15.84
C VAL A 225 1.86 -1.96 17.31
N ALA A 226 2.24 -0.81 17.87
CA ALA A 226 2.55 -0.69 19.30
C ALA A 226 1.34 -1.03 20.17
N GLN A 227 0.16 -0.49 19.84
CA GLN A 227 -1.08 -0.75 20.59
C GLN A 227 -1.44 -2.24 20.67
N ARG A 228 -1.16 -3.01 19.61
CA ARG A 228 -1.43 -4.46 19.58
C ARG A 228 -0.36 -5.30 20.26
N ASN A 229 0.81 -4.72 20.52
CA ASN A 229 1.97 -5.42 21.06
C ASN A 229 2.66 -4.58 22.16
N PRO A 230 1.90 -4.11 23.18
CA PRO A 230 2.39 -3.11 24.13
C PRO A 230 3.53 -3.63 25.01
N ASP A 231 3.59 -4.95 25.26
CA ASP A 231 4.66 -5.57 26.04
C ASP A 231 6.02 -5.57 25.30
N PHE A 232 5.99 -5.39 23.98
CA PHE A 232 7.18 -5.47 23.13
C PHE A 232 7.56 -4.15 22.51
N TYR A 233 6.59 -3.28 22.23
CA TYR A 233 6.80 -2.08 21.45
C TYR A 233 6.05 -0.87 21.97
N GLU A 234 6.71 0.27 21.88
CA GLU A 234 6.13 1.60 22.06
C GLU A 234 6.35 2.45 20.80
N PHE A 235 5.42 3.37 20.55
CA PHE A 235 5.57 4.36 19.48
C PHE A 235 5.97 5.69 20.09
N ASP A 236 7.15 6.18 19.72
CA ASP A 236 7.72 7.42 20.23
C ASP A 236 8.45 8.17 19.12
N ASP A 237 8.14 9.46 18.97
CA ASP A 237 8.75 10.40 18.03
C ASP A 237 8.89 9.85 16.59
N GLY A 238 7.77 9.37 16.02
CA GLY A 238 7.74 8.85 14.64
C GLY A 238 8.38 7.47 14.46
N LYS A 239 8.78 6.81 15.55
CA LYS A 239 9.49 5.52 15.51
C LYS A 239 8.84 4.49 16.41
N LEU A 240 8.92 3.23 15.99
CA LEU A 240 8.63 2.07 16.81
C LEU A 240 9.90 1.66 17.55
N LYS A 241 9.85 1.61 18.88
CA LYS A 241 10.96 1.20 19.76
C LYS A 241 10.56 -0.06 20.54
N ARG A 242 11.55 -0.82 21.01
CA ARG A 242 11.31 -1.89 21.99
C ARG A 242 10.84 -1.23 23.29
N ALA A 243 9.76 -1.73 23.89
CA ALA A 243 9.28 -1.26 25.18
C ALA A 243 10.35 -1.51 26.27
N SER A 244 10.49 -0.56 27.19
CA SER A 244 11.43 -0.61 28.32
C SER A 244 10.82 -1.28 29.56
#